data_AF-A0A9E5QT87-F1
#
_entry.id   AF-A0A9E5QT87-F1
#
_cell.length_a   1.000
_cell.length_b   1.000
_cell.length_c   1.000
_cell.angle_alpha   90.00
_cell.angle_beta   90.00
_cell.angle_gamma   90.00
#
_symmetry.space_group_name_H-M   'P 1'
#
loop_
_entity.id
_entity.type
_entity.pdbx_description
1 polymer ?
#
loop_
_entity_poly.entity_id
_entity_poly.type
_entity_poly.pdbx_seq_one_letter_code
_entity_poly.pdbx_strand_id
1 'polypeptide(L)'
;MSQSEETIKAYVQMVLQLQQEQRERPLDPEEMTRIARDLGLSEEDLAFIQKKRNDYLARGKGYSRYEDWDSAIEEYEQALALHPNDLDALYGLANAYKNRGQLRNHKDDLQKAKNYVKKALHVDPHHELSFRLSAELNRGTGKTSVSSLGGLKGKSFQKDLSNLSASRVEEILRSEGLSLEDNRRLRKSNRDKKIFGVCAGIAEYFGIDPTWVRIAFILGVIFGGGVSIPIYILLAFVMPRA
;
A
#
# COMPACT_ATOMS: atom_id res chain seq x y z
N MET A 1 -1.19 37.51 -20.34
CA MET A 1 -0.54 36.93 -19.15
C MET A 1 0.05 38.07 -18.36
N SER A 2 -0.25 38.15 -17.07
CA SER A 2 0.35 39.17 -16.20
C SER A 2 1.80 38.80 -15.89
N GLN A 3 2.63 39.77 -15.55
CA GLN A 3 4.01 39.53 -15.12
C GLN A 3 4.08 38.55 -13.93
N SER A 4 3.12 38.63 -13.01
CA SER A 4 2.96 37.70 -11.88
C SER A 4 2.72 36.25 -12.32
N GLU A 5 1.87 36.00 -13.33
CA GLU A 5 1.65 34.63 -13.84
C GLU A 5 2.91 34.00 -14.42
N GLU A 6 3.74 34.80 -15.10
CA GLU A 6 5.00 34.34 -15.68
C GLU A 6 6.02 34.00 -14.59
N THR A 7 6.12 34.84 -13.56
CA THR A 7 7.00 34.59 -12.41
C THR A 7 6.58 33.36 -11.61
N ILE A 8 5.27 33.15 -11.37
CA ILE A 8 4.75 31.95 -10.70
C ILE A 8 5.08 30.69 -11.50
N LYS A 9 4.94 30.75 -12.84
CA LYS A 9 5.28 29.62 -13.71
C LYS A 9 6.78 29.32 -13.65
N ALA A 10 7.63 30.34 -13.69
CA ALA A 10 9.08 30.20 -13.56
C ALA A 10 9.46 29.59 -12.20
N TYR A 11 8.81 30.01 -11.12
CA TYR A 11 8.98 29.45 -9.78
C TYR A 11 8.67 27.95 -9.75
N VAL A 12 7.50 27.55 -10.24
CA VAL A 12 7.09 26.13 -10.30
C VAL A 12 8.09 25.30 -11.12
N GLN A 13 8.51 25.81 -12.28
CA GLN A 13 9.47 25.11 -13.13
C GLN A 13 10.83 24.93 -12.45
N MET A 14 11.37 25.98 -11.82
CA MET A 14 12.64 25.92 -11.10
C MET A 14 12.57 24.92 -9.94
N VAL A 15 11.51 24.98 -9.14
CA VAL A 15 11.29 24.06 -8.02
C VAL A 15 11.23 22.61 -8.51
N LEU A 16 10.46 22.33 -9.57
CA LEU A 16 10.38 20.98 -10.14
C LEU A 16 11.72 20.50 -10.71
N GLN A 17 12.48 21.39 -11.34
CA GLN A 17 13.80 21.06 -11.85
C GLN A 17 14.77 20.71 -10.73
N LEU A 18 14.81 21.50 -9.66
CA LEU A 18 15.63 21.22 -8.49
C LEU A 18 15.26 19.90 -7.82
N GLN A 19 13.98 19.53 -7.78
CA GLN A 19 13.57 18.21 -7.30
C GLN A 19 14.09 17.05 -8.16
N GLN A 20 14.19 17.23 -9.48
CA GLN A 20 14.73 16.22 -10.39
C GLN A 20 16.25 16.08 -10.24
N GLU A 21 16.94 17.19 -9.96
CA GLU A 21 18.39 17.23 -9.73
C GLU A 21 18.73 16.64 -8.34
N GLN A 22 17.98 17.02 -7.30
CA GLN A 22 18.20 16.60 -5.91
C GLN A 22 17.46 15.30 -5.56
N ARG A 23 17.52 14.27 -6.42
CA ARG A 23 16.70 13.03 -6.39
C ARG A 23 16.43 12.38 -5.02
N GLU A 24 17.25 12.62 -4.00
CA GLU A 24 17.15 12.00 -2.68
C GLU A 24 16.77 12.95 -1.54
N ARG A 25 16.84 14.28 -1.73
CA ARG A 25 16.55 15.26 -0.67
C ARG A 25 15.34 16.13 -1.05
N PRO A 26 14.29 16.17 -0.22
CA PRO A 26 13.23 17.17 -0.37
C PRO A 26 13.78 18.59 -0.23
N LEU A 27 13.34 19.49 -1.10
CA LEU A 27 13.69 20.91 -1.04
C LEU A 27 13.36 21.52 0.31
N ASP A 28 14.30 22.22 0.91
CA ASP A 28 14.05 22.85 2.21
C ASP A 28 13.04 24.01 2.05
N PRO A 29 12.09 24.24 2.99
CA PRO A 29 11.19 25.38 2.89
C PRO A 29 11.93 26.72 2.75
N GLU A 30 13.10 26.86 3.37
CA GLU A 30 13.94 28.06 3.24
C GLU A 30 14.51 28.25 1.82
N GLU A 31 14.87 27.15 1.15
CA GLU A 31 15.33 27.17 -0.25
C GLU A 31 14.19 27.64 -1.16
N MET A 32 12.97 27.12 -0.94
CA MET A 32 11.79 27.56 -1.70
C MET A 32 11.48 29.04 -1.47
N THR A 33 11.56 29.52 -0.22
CA THR A 33 11.38 30.95 0.09
C THR A 33 12.46 31.82 -0.54
N ARG A 34 13.72 31.35 -0.56
CA ARG A 34 14.80 32.04 -1.26
C ARG A 34 14.54 32.13 -2.76
N ILE A 35 14.20 31.02 -3.41
CA ILE A 35 13.88 30.99 -4.84
C ILE A 35 12.73 31.95 -5.15
N ALA A 36 11.69 31.95 -4.32
CA ALA A 36 10.57 32.87 -4.49
C ALA A 36 11.01 34.35 -4.41
N ARG A 37 11.85 34.69 -3.43
CA ARG A 37 12.42 36.04 -3.28
C ARG A 37 13.32 36.43 -4.45
N ASP A 38 14.18 35.52 -4.90
CA ASP A 38 15.14 35.76 -5.99
C ASP A 38 14.41 35.98 -7.32
N LEU A 39 13.26 35.32 -7.51
CA LEU A 39 12.36 35.54 -8.65
C LEU A 39 11.47 36.78 -8.49
N GLY A 40 11.50 37.45 -7.34
CA GLY A 40 10.72 38.65 -7.06
C GLY A 40 9.23 38.39 -6.83
N LEU A 41 8.85 37.20 -6.33
CA LEU A 41 7.46 36.94 -5.93
C LEU A 41 7.09 37.83 -4.74
N SER A 42 5.95 38.51 -4.85
CA SER A 42 5.36 39.25 -3.76
C SER A 42 4.67 38.32 -2.75
N GLU A 43 4.39 38.84 -1.54
CA GLU A 43 3.56 38.14 -0.56
C GLU A 43 2.17 37.81 -1.12
N GLU A 44 1.63 38.65 -2.01
CA GLU A 44 0.35 38.40 -2.69
C GLU A 44 0.45 37.20 -3.65
N ASP A 45 1.55 37.07 -4.40
CA ASP A 45 1.80 35.93 -5.28
C ASP A 45 1.93 34.63 -4.48
N LEU A 46 2.65 34.67 -3.36
CA LEU A 46 2.78 33.53 -2.44
C LEU A 46 1.44 33.13 -1.83
N ALA A 47 0.63 34.10 -1.40
CA ALA A 47 -0.72 33.86 -0.90
C ALA A 47 -1.62 33.27 -1.99
N PHE A 48 -1.49 33.73 -3.23
CA PHE A 48 -2.22 33.20 -4.38
C PHE A 48 -1.83 31.75 -4.69
N ILE A 49 -0.52 31.43 -4.74
CA ILE A 49 -0.02 30.06 -4.87
C ILE A 49 -0.56 29.19 -3.73
N GLN A 50 -0.49 29.71 -2.49
CA GLN A 50 -0.93 28.99 -1.31
C GLN A 50 -2.42 28.62 -1.40
N LYS A 51 -3.25 29.60 -1.74
CA LYS A 51 -4.69 29.45 -1.94
C LYS A 51 -4.99 28.44 -3.05
N LYS A 52 -4.35 28.58 -4.21
CA LYS A 52 -4.56 27.69 -5.36
C LYS A 52 -4.21 26.23 -5.02
N ARG A 53 -3.11 26.01 -4.29
CA ARG A 53 -2.74 24.69 -3.76
C ARG A 53 -3.78 24.13 -2.82
N ASN A 54 -4.35 24.95 -1.92
CA ASN A 54 -5.43 24.51 -1.02
C ASN A 54 -6.68 24.08 -1.81
N ASP A 55 -7.01 24.78 -2.89
CA ASP A 55 -8.14 24.42 -3.76
C ASP A 55 -7.91 23.06 -4.43
N TYR A 56 -6.70 22.82 -4.96
CA TYR A 56 -6.30 21.51 -5.50
C TYR A 56 -6.39 20.41 -4.44
N LEU A 57 -5.87 20.65 -3.22
CA LEU A 57 -5.99 19.70 -2.10
C LEU A 57 -7.44 19.37 -1.75
N ALA A 58 -8.31 20.39 -1.69
CA ALA A 58 -9.71 20.21 -1.35
C ALA A 58 -10.44 19.36 -2.41
N ARG A 59 -10.17 19.61 -3.70
CA ARG A 59 -10.71 18.81 -4.79
C ARG A 59 -10.18 17.38 -4.78
N GLY A 60 -8.86 17.18 -4.62
CA GLY A 60 -8.25 15.85 -4.51
C GLY A 60 -8.81 15.02 -3.34
N LYS A 61 -9.00 15.65 -2.18
CA LYS A 61 -9.70 15.03 -1.02
C LYS A 61 -11.17 14.72 -1.36
N GLY A 62 -11.83 15.59 -2.11
CA GLY A 62 -13.19 15.38 -2.64
C GLY A 62 -13.28 14.13 -3.50
N TYR A 63 -12.49 14.06 -4.57
CA TYR A 63 -12.45 12.90 -5.47
C TYR A 63 -12.08 11.60 -4.75
N SER A 64 -11.12 11.65 -3.81
CA SER A 64 -10.75 10.49 -3.00
C SER A 64 -11.91 9.93 -2.17
N ARG A 65 -12.83 10.78 -1.68
CA ARG A 65 -14.03 10.32 -0.96
C ARG A 65 -15.04 9.62 -1.85
N TYR A 66 -15.06 9.95 -3.15
CA TYR A 66 -15.90 9.31 -4.15
C TYR A 66 -15.19 8.17 -4.89
N GLU A 67 -13.99 7.79 -4.43
CA GLU A 67 -13.16 6.74 -5.03
C GLU A 67 -12.76 7.00 -6.49
N ASP A 68 -12.87 8.26 -6.95
CA ASP A 68 -12.35 8.69 -8.24
C ASP A 68 -10.84 8.94 -8.11
N TRP A 69 -10.09 7.85 -8.10
CA TRP A 69 -8.65 7.88 -7.86
C TRP A 69 -7.87 8.57 -8.97
N ASP A 70 -8.35 8.54 -10.21
CA ASP A 70 -7.68 9.19 -11.33
C ASP A 70 -7.74 10.72 -11.16
N SER A 71 -8.95 11.28 -10.98
CA SER A 71 -9.11 12.71 -10.73
C SER A 71 -8.43 13.16 -9.43
N ALA A 72 -8.46 12.32 -8.38
CA ALA A 72 -7.76 12.61 -7.14
C ALA A 72 -6.24 12.74 -7.33
N ILE A 73 -5.64 11.82 -8.10
CA ILE A 73 -4.20 11.82 -8.41
C ILE A 73 -3.83 13.10 -9.15
N GLU A 74 -4.59 13.49 -10.16
CA GLU A 74 -4.35 14.72 -10.92
C GLU A 74 -4.37 15.96 -10.02
N GLU A 75 -5.40 16.10 -9.19
CA GLU A 75 -5.51 17.24 -8.28
C GLU A 75 -4.39 17.28 -7.23
N TYR A 76 -4.00 16.14 -6.67
CA TYR A 76 -2.86 16.09 -5.75
C TYR A 76 -1.52 16.39 -6.46
N GLU A 77 -1.33 15.96 -7.70
CA GLU A 77 -0.14 16.31 -8.49
C GLU A 77 -0.07 17.82 -8.77
N GLN A 78 -1.20 18.47 -9.04
CA GLN A 78 -1.26 19.93 -9.17
C GLN A 78 -0.94 20.64 -7.85
N ALA A 79 -1.41 20.12 -6.71
CA ALA A 79 -1.05 20.66 -5.41
C ALA A 79 0.46 20.55 -5.15
N LEU A 80 1.08 19.41 -5.51
CA LEU A 80 2.52 19.20 -5.38
C LEU A 80 3.35 20.04 -6.36
N ALA A 81 2.82 20.35 -7.55
CA ALA A 81 3.50 21.25 -8.46
C ALA A 81 3.69 22.65 -7.84
N LEU A 82 2.74 23.09 -7.02
CA LEU A 82 2.81 24.37 -6.31
C LEU A 82 3.64 24.28 -5.02
N HIS A 83 3.42 23.22 -4.23
CA HIS A 83 4.13 22.95 -2.97
C HIS A 83 4.60 21.50 -2.93
N PRO A 84 5.83 21.20 -3.39
CA PRO A 84 6.22 19.82 -3.63
C PRO A 84 6.47 18.95 -2.40
N ASN A 85 6.59 19.57 -1.24
CA ASN A 85 6.76 18.91 0.05
C ASN A 85 5.51 19.04 0.93
N ASP A 86 4.36 19.34 0.31
CA ASP A 86 3.09 19.38 1.01
C ASP A 86 2.71 17.98 1.50
N LEU A 87 2.72 17.81 2.83
CA LEU A 87 2.54 16.51 3.49
C LEU A 87 1.16 15.90 3.18
N ASP A 88 0.14 16.74 3.16
CA ASP A 88 -1.25 16.36 2.86
C ASP A 88 -1.37 15.85 1.41
N ALA A 89 -0.76 16.55 0.46
CA ALA A 89 -0.76 16.16 -0.94
C ALA A 89 0.05 14.88 -1.17
N LEU A 90 1.25 14.76 -0.57
CA LEU A 90 2.09 13.57 -0.66
C LEU A 90 1.36 12.32 -0.12
N TYR A 91 0.75 12.43 1.06
CA TYR A 91 -0.04 11.36 1.65
C TYR A 91 -1.29 11.04 0.83
N GLY A 92 -2.03 12.07 0.40
CA GLY A 92 -3.23 11.91 -0.44
C GLY A 92 -2.92 11.18 -1.74
N LEU A 93 -1.85 11.58 -2.42
CA LEU A 93 -1.37 10.96 -3.65
C LEU A 93 -0.93 9.51 -3.42
N ALA A 94 -0.17 9.25 -2.35
CA ALA A 94 0.23 7.89 -1.99
C ALA A 94 -0.98 6.98 -1.75
N ASN A 95 -1.98 7.46 -1.03
CA ASN A 95 -3.20 6.71 -0.76
C ASN A 95 -4.02 6.48 -2.04
N ALA A 96 -4.16 7.50 -2.90
CA ALA A 96 -4.87 7.38 -4.17
C ALA A 96 -4.20 6.35 -5.11
N TYR A 97 -2.86 6.41 -5.25
CA TYR A 97 -2.10 5.39 -5.99
C TYR A 97 -2.24 3.99 -5.38
N LYS A 98 -2.25 3.87 -4.04
CA LYS A 98 -2.49 2.58 -3.38
C LYS A 98 -3.85 2.01 -3.77
N ASN A 99 -4.93 2.78 -3.57
CA ASN A 99 -6.29 2.31 -3.81
C ASN A 99 -6.52 2.01 -5.30
N ARG A 100 -6.04 2.87 -6.20
CA ARG A 100 -6.10 2.61 -7.65
C ARG A 100 -5.32 1.37 -8.05
N GLY A 101 -4.11 1.20 -7.52
CA GLY A 101 -3.27 0.04 -7.75
C GLY A 101 -3.88 -1.25 -7.22
N GLN A 102 -4.55 -1.22 -6.06
CA GLN A 102 -5.28 -2.35 -5.50
C GLN A 102 -6.53 -2.68 -6.33
N LEU A 103 -7.29 -1.68 -6.76
CA LEU A 103 -8.50 -1.84 -7.56
C LEU A 103 -8.21 -2.41 -8.96
N ARG A 104 -7.15 -1.93 -9.62
CA ARG A 104 -6.76 -2.31 -10.98
C ARG A 104 -5.66 -3.38 -11.04
N ASN A 105 -5.20 -3.88 -9.88
CA ASN A 105 -4.06 -4.79 -9.77
C ASN A 105 -2.77 -4.26 -10.46
N HIS A 106 -2.55 -2.95 -10.40
CA HIS A 106 -1.45 -2.27 -11.09
C HIS A 106 -0.22 -2.17 -10.17
N LYS A 107 0.81 -2.97 -10.45
CA LYS A 107 2.03 -3.01 -9.61
C LYS A 107 2.77 -1.67 -9.58
N ASP A 108 2.83 -0.96 -10.70
CA ASP A 108 3.54 0.33 -10.75
C ASP A 108 2.87 1.40 -9.88
N ASP A 109 1.54 1.40 -9.77
CA ASP A 109 0.82 2.31 -8.87
C ASP A 109 1.17 2.00 -7.40
N LEU A 110 1.28 0.73 -7.02
CA LEU A 110 1.75 0.36 -5.68
C LEU A 110 3.21 0.80 -5.44
N GLN A 111 4.05 0.77 -6.47
CA GLN A 111 5.42 1.27 -6.37
C GLN A 111 5.46 2.80 -6.22
N LYS A 112 4.62 3.52 -6.99
CA LYS A 112 4.45 4.97 -6.85
C LYS A 112 3.97 5.33 -5.46
N ALA A 113 2.98 4.61 -4.94
CA ALA A 113 2.48 4.80 -3.57
C ALA A 113 3.61 4.68 -2.54
N LYS A 114 4.43 3.62 -2.61
CA LYS A 114 5.61 3.45 -1.73
C LYS A 114 6.59 4.60 -1.81
N ASN A 115 6.87 5.08 -3.01
CA ASN A 115 7.78 6.21 -3.22
C ASN A 115 7.22 7.50 -2.60
N TYR A 116 5.94 7.79 -2.78
CA TYR A 116 5.31 8.98 -2.20
C TYR A 116 5.19 8.91 -0.68
N VAL A 117 4.92 7.73 -0.11
CA VAL A 117 5.00 7.53 1.35
C VAL A 117 6.41 7.80 1.88
N LYS A 118 7.44 7.33 1.17
CA LYS A 118 8.83 7.61 1.55
C LYS A 118 9.13 9.11 1.55
N LYS A 119 8.62 9.84 0.56
CA LYS A 119 8.73 11.31 0.51
C LYS A 119 8.02 11.96 1.70
N ALA A 120 6.78 11.56 1.99
CA ALA A 120 6.00 12.07 3.11
C ALA A 120 6.72 11.85 4.46
N LEU A 121 7.27 10.65 4.68
CA LEU A 121 8.04 10.32 5.89
C LEU A 121 9.41 11.01 5.96
N HIS A 122 9.95 11.51 4.84
CA HIS A 122 11.14 12.35 4.88
C HIS A 122 10.80 13.78 5.31
N VAL A 123 9.66 14.30 4.85
CA VAL A 123 9.15 15.62 5.28
C VAL A 123 8.79 15.59 6.77
N ASP A 124 8.04 14.58 7.20
CA ASP A 124 7.71 14.35 8.60
C ASP A 124 7.82 12.86 8.96
N PRO A 125 8.93 12.44 9.61
CA PRO A 125 9.15 11.08 10.07
C PRO A 125 8.11 10.59 11.10
N HIS A 126 7.42 11.50 11.78
CA HIS A 126 6.42 11.21 12.81
C HIS A 126 4.98 11.26 12.26
N HIS A 127 4.79 11.43 10.96
CA HIS A 127 3.47 11.47 10.36
C HIS A 127 2.77 10.10 10.42
N GLU A 128 1.84 9.96 11.37
CA GLU A 128 1.15 8.70 11.70
C GLU A 128 0.52 8.04 10.46
N LEU A 129 -0.20 8.81 9.64
CA LEU A 129 -0.93 8.29 8.48
C LEU A 129 0.02 7.71 7.43
N SER A 130 1.14 8.39 7.16
CA SER A 130 2.16 7.88 6.22
C SER A 130 2.91 6.68 6.78
N PHE A 131 3.18 6.65 8.08
CA PHE A 131 3.81 5.49 8.70
C PHE A 131 2.92 4.24 8.59
N ARG A 132 1.63 4.38 8.89
CA ARG A 132 0.64 3.31 8.75
C ARG A 132 0.49 2.84 7.31
N LEU A 133 0.43 3.76 6.36
CA LEU A 133 0.34 3.45 4.93
C LEU A 133 1.61 2.73 4.43
N SER A 134 2.79 3.11 4.92
CA SER A 134 4.06 2.40 4.66
C SER A 134 3.99 0.95 5.13
N ALA A 135 3.52 0.73 6.36
CA ALA A 135 3.36 -0.60 6.92
C ALA A 135 2.38 -1.45 6.11
N GLU A 136 1.26 -0.87 5.67
CA GLU A 136 0.27 -1.54 4.80
C GLU A 136 0.90 -1.96 3.46
N LEU A 137 1.59 -1.04 2.78
CA LEU A 137 2.24 -1.29 1.49
C LEU A 137 3.37 -2.33 1.56
N ASN A 138 4.05 -2.43 2.72
CA ASN A 138 5.14 -3.37 2.95
C ASN A 138 4.68 -4.76 3.39
N ARG A 139 3.52 -4.88 4.05
CA ARG A 139 2.94 -6.18 4.44
C ARG A 139 2.48 -7.01 3.22
N GLY A 140 2.44 -6.41 2.02
CA GLY A 140 1.80 -7.01 0.86
C GLY A 140 0.29 -7.10 1.09
N THR A 141 -0.49 -7.43 0.06
CA THR A 141 -1.95 -7.64 0.16
C THR A 141 -2.30 -8.92 0.97
N GLY A 142 -1.59 -9.20 2.05
CA GLY A 142 -2.06 -10.05 3.13
C GLY A 142 -3.21 -9.32 3.81
N LYS A 143 -4.42 -9.63 3.35
CA LYS A 143 -5.71 -9.34 3.99
C LYS A 143 -5.48 -9.11 5.48
N THR A 144 -5.69 -7.87 5.93
CA THR A 144 -5.62 -7.54 7.35
C THR A 144 -6.49 -8.52 8.13
N SER A 145 -5.92 -8.98 9.24
CA SER A 145 -6.27 -10.14 10.03
C SER A 145 -7.64 -10.15 10.70
N VAL A 146 -8.73 -9.73 10.04
CA VAL A 146 -10.07 -10.15 10.47
C VAL A 146 -10.27 -11.62 10.08
N SER A 147 -9.83 -12.01 8.88
CA SER A 147 -9.86 -13.41 8.40
C SER A 147 -8.87 -14.34 9.14
N SER A 148 -7.89 -13.76 9.80
CA SER A 148 -6.88 -14.44 10.63
C SER A 148 -7.33 -14.64 12.07
N LEU A 149 -8.51 -14.13 12.46
CA LEU A 149 -9.26 -14.58 13.64
C LEU A 149 -10.04 -15.88 13.32
N GLY A 150 -9.49 -16.72 12.44
CA GLY A 150 -9.99 -18.05 12.12
C GLY A 150 -9.87 -18.95 13.34
N GLY A 151 -10.80 -18.78 14.28
CA GLY A 151 -10.81 -19.50 15.55
C GLY A 151 -11.67 -18.87 16.65
N LEU A 152 -12.03 -17.58 16.56
CA LEU A 152 -12.74 -16.92 17.67
C LEU A 152 -14.11 -16.39 17.25
N LYS A 153 -15.14 -17.06 17.80
CA LYS A 153 -16.58 -16.75 17.86
C LYS A 153 -17.21 -16.19 16.56
N GLY A 154 -18.04 -17.03 15.91
CA GLY A 154 -19.20 -16.68 15.06
C GLY A 154 -19.05 -15.61 13.97
N LYS A 155 -19.51 -15.92 12.74
CA LYS A 155 -19.52 -14.96 11.61
C LYS A 155 -20.22 -13.61 11.89
N SER A 156 -21.10 -13.54 12.90
CA SER A 156 -21.72 -12.27 13.34
C SER A 156 -20.73 -11.35 14.04
N PHE A 157 -19.97 -11.85 15.01
CA PHE A 157 -19.01 -11.07 15.79
C PHE A 157 -17.88 -10.50 14.91
N GLN A 158 -17.43 -11.30 13.93
CA GLN A 158 -16.45 -10.87 12.94
C GLN A 158 -16.96 -9.72 12.06
N LYS A 159 -18.25 -9.74 11.70
CA LYS A 159 -18.92 -8.70 10.92
C LYS A 159 -19.17 -7.42 11.75
N ASP A 160 -19.44 -7.58 13.03
CA ASP A 160 -19.64 -6.47 13.96
C ASP A 160 -18.31 -5.74 14.21
N LEU A 161 -17.20 -6.48 14.39
CA LEU A 161 -15.85 -5.94 14.54
C LEU A 161 -15.33 -5.21 13.30
N SER A 162 -15.70 -5.65 12.10
CA SER A 162 -15.24 -4.99 10.85
C SER A 162 -15.83 -3.59 10.64
N ASN A 163 -16.91 -3.25 11.33
CA ASN A 163 -17.58 -1.94 11.22
C ASN A 163 -17.22 -0.97 12.36
N LEU A 164 -16.30 -1.37 13.26
CA LEU A 164 -15.89 -0.59 14.43
C LEU A 164 -14.59 0.17 14.17
N SER A 165 -14.40 1.29 14.88
CA SER A 165 -13.13 2.02 14.87
C SER A 165 -12.03 1.19 15.55
N ALA A 166 -10.78 1.34 15.08
CA ALA A 166 -9.64 0.57 15.57
C ALA A 166 -9.46 0.63 17.10
N SER A 167 -9.70 1.80 17.70
CA SER A 167 -9.64 2.00 19.15
C SER A 167 -10.68 1.18 19.92
N ARG A 168 -11.87 0.98 19.34
CA ARG A 168 -12.95 0.23 19.98
C ARG A 168 -12.77 -1.28 19.83
N VAL A 169 -12.16 -1.72 18.74
CA VAL A 169 -11.74 -3.13 18.58
C VAL A 169 -10.68 -3.48 19.61
N GLU A 170 -9.71 -2.60 19.84
CA GLU A 170 -8.63 -2.79 20.82
C GLU A 170 -9.17 -2.84 22.26
N GLU A 171 -10.15 -1.99 22.59
CA GLU A 171 -10.85 -1.99 23.88
C GLU A 171 -11.61 -3.30 24.15
N ILE A 172 -12.34 -3.80 23.15
CA ILE A 172 -13.10 -5.06 23.25
C ILE A 172 -12.15 -6.26 23.43
N LEU A 173 -11.07 -6.33 22.65
CA LEU A 173 -10.07 -7.40 22.76
C LEU A 173 -9.40 -7.43 24.14
N ARG A 174 -9.09 -6.26 24.70
CA ARG A 174 -8.51 -6.11 26.03
C ARG A 174 -9.47 -6.54 27.15
N SER A 175 -10.77 -6.26 26.98
CA SER A 175 -11.81 -6.66 27.93
C SER A 175 -12.06 -8.18 27.98
N GLU A 176 -11.85 -8.89 26.87
CA GLU A 176 -11.96 -10.35 26.76
C GLU A 176 -10.64 -11.09 27.11
N GLY A 177 -9.61 -10.38 27.58
CA GLY A 177 -8.32 -10.97 27.97
C GLY A 177 -7.44 -11.44 26.80
N LEU A 178 -7.73 -11.00 25.57
CA LEU A 178 -6.99 -11.33 24.35
C LEU A 178 -5.97 -10.21 24.05
N SER A 179 -4.68 -10.48 24.22
CA SER A 179 -3.63 -9.55 23.76
C SER A 179 -3.31 -9.79 22.29
N LEU A 180 -3.08 -8.72 21.53
CA LEU A 180 -2.39 -8.82 20.24
C LEU A 180 -0.95 -9.27 20.51
N GLU A 181 -0.69 -10.58 20.52
CA GLU A 181 0.69 -11.06 20.55
C GLU A 181 1.42 -10.57 19.30
N ASP A 182 2.52 -9.85 19.55
CA ASP A 182 3.48 -9.37 18.59
C ASP A 182 4.09 -10.55 17.83
N ASN A 183 3.57 -10.86 16.65
CA ASN A 183 4.06 -11.97 15.86
C ASN A 183 5.36 -11.59 15.14
N ARG A 184 6.46 -11.56 15.90
CA ARG A 184 7.81 -11.77 15.37
C ARG A 184 7.86 -13.17 14.78
N ARG A 185 7.54 -13.32 13.49
CA ARG A 185 7.66 -14.61 12.80
C ARG A 185 9.13 -14.95 12.57
N LEU A 186 9.53 -16.11 13.08
CA LEU A 186 10.65 -16.89 12.60
C LEU A 186 10.50 -17.13 11.09
N ARG A 187 11.45 -16.64 10.29
CA ARG A 187 11.51 -16.93 8.85
C ARG A 187 11.82 -18.41 8.64
N LYS A 188 11.06 -19.08 7.77
CA LYS A 188 11.47 -20.38 7.20
C LYS A 188 12.30 -20.12 5.94
N SER A 189 13.48 -20.73 5.93
CA SER A 189 14.49 -20.66 4.87
C SER A 189 13.97 -21.26 3.55
N ASN A 190 14.49 -20.70 2.45
CA ASN A 190 14.11 -20.96 1.06
C ASN A 190 14.69 -22.29 0.51
N ARG A 191 14.68 -23.36 1.31
CA ARG A 191 15.11 -24.70 0.90
C ARG A 191 13.96 -25.68 1.05
N ASP A 192 13.19 -25.81 -0.03
CA ASP A 192 12.74 -27.09 -0.60
C ASP A 192 11.57 -26.84 -1.56
N LYS A 193 11.88 -26.23 -2.71
CA LYS A 193 11.12 -26.53 -3.92
C LYS A 193 11.45 -27.96 -4.33
N LYS A 194 10.70 -28.93 -3.83
CA LYS A 194 10.67 -30.27 -4.41
C LYS A 194 9.23 -30.70 -4.67
N ILE A 195 8.92 -30.70 -5.98
CA ILE A 195 7.79 -31.31 -6.69
C ILE A 195 6.44 -30.60 -6.50
N PHE A 196 6.15 -29.68 -7.43
CA PHE A 196 4.83 -29.22 -7.93
C PHE A 196 3.69 -28.88 -6.95
N GLY A 197 3.91 -28.80 -5.64
CA GLY A 197 2.92 -28.28 -4.68
C GLY A 197 1.69 -29.16 -4.43
N VAL A 198 1.57 -30.32 -5.09
CA VAL A 198 0.37 -31.17 -5.01
C VAL A 198 0.20 -31.80 -3.63
N CYS A 199 1.27 -32.27 -3.00
CA CYS A 199 1.19 -32.78 -1.63
C CYS A 199 0.95 -31.67 -0.60
N ALA A 200 1.37 -30.44 -0.89
CA ALA A 200 1.12 -29.29 -0.01
C ALA A 200 -0.36 -28.87 -0.06
N GLY A 201 -0.97 -28.86 -1.24
CA GLY A 201 -2.40 -28.54 -1.39
C GLY A 201 -3.32 -29.58 -0.73
N ILE A 202 -3.02 -30.88 -0.84
CA ILE A 202 -3.80 -31.93 -0.17
C ILE A 202 -3.64 -31.84 1.36
N ALA A 203 -2.42 -31.56 1.84
CA ALA A 203 -2.14 -31.41 3.27
C ALA A 203 -2.91 -30.24 3.90
N GLU A 204 -3.01 -29.11 3.20
CA GLU A 204 -3.73 -27.92 3.66
C GLU A 204 -5.26 -28.11 3.65
N TYR A 205 -5.80 -28.90 2.71
CA TYR A 205 -7.23 -29.24 2.68
C TYR A 205 -7.66 -30.13 3.87
N PHE A 206 -6.82 -31.10 4.25
CA PHE A 206 -7.09 -32.01 5.36
C PHE A 206 -6.49 -31.58 6.70
N GLY A 207 -5.76 -30.45 6.73
CA GLY A 207 -5.13 -29.94 7.96
C GLY A 207 -4.04 -30.83 8.55
N ILE A 208 -3.37 -31.65 7.73
CA ILE A 208 -2.35 -32.63 8.14
C ILE A 208 -0.94 -32.18 7.73
N ASP A 209 0.10 -32.69 8.40
CA ASP A 209 1.48 -32.34 8.05
C ASP A 209 1.85 -32.87 6.64
N PRO A 210 2.39 -32.02 5.74
CA PRO A 210 2.74 -32.40 4.37
C PRO A 210 3.72 -33.57 4.27
N THR A 211 4.49 -33.85 5.32
CA THR A 211 5.44 -34.95 5.39
C THR A 211 4.71 -36.31 5.35
N TRP A 212 3.57 -36.43 6.03
CA TRP A 212 2.76 -37.65 6.01
C TRP A 212 2.11 -37.89 4.65
N VAL A 213 1.65 -36.83 3.99
CA VAL A 213 1.09 -36.91 2.63
C VAL A 213 2.14 -37.39 1.63
N ARG A 214 3.40 -36.93 1.77
CA ARG A 214 4.52 -37.41 0.95
C ARG A 214 4.84 -38.88 1.20
N ILE A 215 4.87 -39.32 2.45
CA ILE A 215 5.14 -40.73 2.82
C ILE A 215 4.07 -41.66 2.26
N ALA A 216 2.79 -41.30 2.39
CA ALA A 216 1.69 -42.07 1.83
C ALA A 216 1.78 -42.18 0.30
N PHE A 217 2.19 -41.10 -0.39
CA PHE A 217 2.34 -41.10 -1.83
C PHE A 217 3.52 -41.99 -2.29
N ILE A 218 4.66 -41.90 -1.60
CA ILE A 218 5.83 -42.75 -1.88
C ILE A 218 5.50 -44.23 -1.65
N LEU A 219 4.82 -44.55 -0.55
CA LEU A 219 4.35 -45.92 -0.29
C LEU A 219 3.35 -46.38 -1.35
N GLY A 220 2.39 -45.54 -1.74
CA GLY A 220 1.44 -45.88 -2.80
C GLY A 220 2.08 -46.16 -4.15
N VAL A 221 3.16 -45.45 -4.50
CA VAL A 221 3.93 -45.71 -5.73
C VAL A 221 4.72 -47.01 -5.65
N ILE A 222 5.35 -47.29 -4.51
CA ILE A 222 6.18 -48.49 -4.31
C ILE A 222 5.31 -49.76 -4.23
N PHE A 223 4.16 -49.71 -3.56
CA PHE A 223 3.28 -50.85 -3.37
C PHE A 223 2.20 -51.00 -4.48
N GLY A 224 1.87 -49.92 -5.20
CA GLY A 224 0.78 -49.87 -6.18
C GLY A 224 1.17 -50.11 -7.64
N GLY A 225 2.40 -50.54 -7.93
CA GLY A 225 2.79 -51.02 -9.27
C GLY A 225 2.64 -50.02 -10.43
N GLY A 226 2.77 -48.72 -10.18
CA GLY A 226 2.81 -47.70 -11.25
C GLY A 226 1.46 -47.23 -11.82
N VAL A 227 0.32 -47.69 -11.28
CA VAL A 227 -1.03 -47.28 -11.73
C VAL A 227 -1.37 -45.82 -11.37
N SER A 228 -0.57 -45.19 -10.50
CA SER A 228 -0.76 -43.81 -10.05
C SER A 228 -0.40 -42.74 -11.09
N ILE A 229 0.41 -43.06 -12.08
CA ILE A 229 0.89 -42.12 -13.11
C ILE A 229 -0.26 -41.66 -14.05
N PRO A 230 -1.09 -42.55 -14.65
CA PRO A 230 -2.18 -42.13 -15.52
C PRO A 230 -3.30 -41.37 -14.78
N ILE A 231 -3.59 -41.73 -13.52
CA ILE A 231 -4.56 -41.00 -12.69
C ILE A 231 -4.10 -39.56 -12.41
N TYR A 232 -2.80 -39.37 -12.19
CA TYR A 232 -2.24 -38.04 -11.96
C TYR A 232 -2.30 -37.15 -13.20
N ILE A 233 -2.03 -37.72 -14.38
CA ILE A 233 -2.14 -37.03 -15.67
C ILE A 233 -3.61 -36.68 -15.98
N LEU A 234 -4.55 -37.58 -15.67
CA LEU A 234 -5.98 -37.35 -15.85
C LEU A 234 -6.49 -36.22 -14.94
N LEU A 235 -6.12 -36.22 -13.67
CA LEU A 235 -6.48 -35.17 -12.71
C LEU A 235 -5.86 -33.80 -13.05
N ALA A 236 -4.64 -33.79 -13.60
CA ALA A 236 -3.97 -32.58 -14.07
C ALA A 236 -4.66 -31.94 -15.29
N PHE A 237 -5.38 -32.73 -16.10
CA PHE A 237 -6.13 -32.23 -17.25
C PHE A 237 -7.55 -31.78 -16.89
N VAL A 238 -8.16 -32.38 -15.87
CA VAL A 238 -9.56 -32.09 -15.45
C VAL A 238 -9.67 -30.86 -14.55
N MET A 239 -8.63 -30.47 -13.81
CA MET A 239 -8.69 -29.25 -12.99
C MET A 239 -8.44 -27.97 -13.83
N PRO A 240 -9.42 -27.05 -13.93
CA PRO A 240 -9.18 -25.73 -14.53
C PRO A 240 -8.41 -24.85 -13.55
N ARG A 241 -7.47 -24.07 -14.10
CA ARG A 241 -6.61 -23.16 -13.35
C ARG A 241 -7.44 -21.98 -12.82
N ALA A 242 -7.39 -21.76 -11.51
CA ALA A 242 -7.84 -20.53 -10.85
C ALA A 242 -6.61 -19.77 -10.34
#